data_AF-A0A1E7H773-F1
#
_entry.id   AF-A0A1E7H773-F1
#
_cell.length_a   1.000
_cell.length_b   1.000
_cell.length_c   1.000
_cell.angle_alpha   90.00
_cell.angle_beta   90.00
_cell.angle_gamma   90.00
#
_symmetry.space_group_name_H-M   'P 1'
#
loop_
_entity.id
_entity.type
_entity.pdbx_description
1 polymer ?
#
loop_
_entity_poly.entity_id
_entity_poly.type
_entity_poly.pdbx_seq_one_letter_code
_entity_poly.pdbx_strand_id
1 'polypeptide(L)'
;MASENNQQEKIQKSLNGLSLNHVGCFPLTLLNRKETIGETLSHFRLEDTWNTNKNILDRTTHLYRVSKGDLEPIRECLIRNSDFVHVEIIHKSSCLGLPYQIYAKHVSGYELYFDGLSYLACKTIKQQSIALHEIQELAGYPQRADNVLFSLEESISDLLPDMPEHSYTMYSFYAADVNDWNSLGIKNSGDAQLRLLVNDENIVTITALVYSEAGKLYPLYVGDTKIIREMNSHDLFFSSEYRRFSEHIDHVRVDVSSALEAISISMRDVTDSIFYFYKKHKSWIGAKCGINNVHRIRKGLYKYNLFIKSLDEVINERWASRNVPKQIWLENEEMDDQWLNSHWQLNFFQGKLENGKILDLEEQPIKPGYSSTAMELKQKITLLREEVDKILGDGRDLLSAIQAEFSMYAVWLAISALLVSITIGLAAVIAA
;
A
#
# COMPACT_ATOMS: atom_id res chain seq x y z
N MET A 1 -10.73 -1.22 68.58
CA MET A 1 -10.24 -2.31 67.70
C MET A 1 -10.93 -2.11 66.36
N ALA A 2 -10.54 -1.18 65.47
CA ALA A 2 -9.22 -0.74 65.03
C ALA A 2 -8.39 -1.87 64.38
N SER A 3 -8.88 -2.41 63.25
CA SER A 3 -8.03 -3.00 62.20
C SER A 3 -8.75 -3.13 60.84
N GLU A 4 -9.63 -2.20 60.48
CA GLU A 4 -9.97 -1.95 59.06
C GLU A 4 -8.91 -1.00 58.50
N ASN A 5 -7.66 -1.45 58.50
CA ASN A 5 -6.55 -0.69 57.93
C ASN A 5 -6.56 -0.87 56.41
N ASN A 6 -7.19 0.08 55.72
CA ASN A 6 -6.53 0.89 54.69
C ASN A 6 -5.50 0.16 53.81
N GLN A 7 -5.94 -0.84 53.06
CA GLN A 7 -5.38 -1.09 51.72
C GLN A 7 -6.42 -0.64 50.69
N GLN A 8 -6.71 0.66 50.68
CA GLN A 8 -7.04 1.30 49.41
C GLN A 8 -5.77 1.13 48.56
N GLU A 9 -5.77 0.15 47.65
CA GLU A 9 -4.85 0.13 46.52
C GLU A 9 -4.84 1.54 45.96
N LYS A 10 -3.70 2.21 46.15
CA LYS A 10 -3.50 3.58 45.69
C LYS A 10 -3.72 3.52 44.18
N ILE A 11 -4.89 3.98 43.72
CA ILE A 11 -5.28 3.91 42.31
C ILE A 11 -4.17 4.58 41.50
N GLN A 12 -3.32 3.76 40.89
CA GLN A 12 -2.11 4.25 40.24
C GLN A 12 -2.51 4.76 38.86
N LYS A 13 -2.77 6.07 38.79
CA LYS A 13 -2.98 6.78 37.53
C LYS A 13 -1.66 6.79 36.76
N SER A 14 -1.59 6.00 35.70
CA SER A 14 -0.37 5.73 34.95
C SER A 14 -0.38 6.31 33.53
N LEU A 15 -1.57 6.65 33.02
CA LEU A 15 -1.78 7.19 31.68
C LEU A 15 -2.14 8.68 31.74
N ASN A 16 -1.65 9.45 30.77
CA ASN A 16 -1.99 10.86 30.56
C ASN A 16 -2.93 11.02 29.39
N GLY A 17 -4.14 11.49 29.69
CA GLY A 17 -5.17 11.71 28.71
C GLY A 17 -5.64 10.44 28.01
N LEU A 18 -6.69 10.59 27.23
CA LEU A 18 -7.23 9.56 26.36
C LEU A 18 -7.83 10.25 25.14
N SER A 19 -7.39 9.84 23.97
CA SER A 19 -7.89 10.33 22.69
C SER A 19 -8.42 9.18 21.86
N LEU A 20 -9.54 9.41 21.19
CA LEU A 20 -10.03 8.57 20.10
C LEU A 20 -9.45 9.13 18.79
N ASN A 21 -8.86 8.26 17.98
CA ASN A 21 -8.17 8.63 16.75
C ASN A 21 -8.68 7.76 15.61
N HIS A 22 -8.78 8.38 14.43
CA HIS A 22 -9.16 7.75 13.18
C HIS A 22 -8.16 8.16 12.12
N VAL A 23 -7.43 7.20 11.60
CA VAL A 23 -6.49 7.43 10.50
C VAL A 23 -6.97 6.74 9.24
N GLY A 24 -6.69 7.33 8.09
CA GLY A 24 -7.10 6.77 6.83
C GLY A 24 -6.70 7.58 5.61
N CYS A 25 -7.10 7.08 4.45
CA CYS A 25 -6.88 7.69 3.15
C CYS A 25 -8.15 7.58 2.30
N PHE A 26 -8.29 8.48 1.35
CA PHE A 26 -9.21 8.34 0.23
C PHE A 26 -8.55 7.51 -0.89
N PRO A 27 -9.33 6.82 -1.74
CA PRO A 27 -8.77 6.04 -2.85
C PRO A 27 -8.11 6.94 -3.89
N LEU A 28 -8.68 8.13 -4.12
CA LEU A 28 -8.09 9.16 -4.95
C LEU A 28 -7.38 10.18 -4.05
N THR A 29 -6.13 10.49 -4.37
CA THR A 29 -5.34 11.52 -3.68
C THR A 29 -5.30 12.78 -4.53
N LEU A 30 -5.38 13.94 -3.88
CA LEU A 30 -5.25 15.24 -4.55
C LEU A 30 -3.81 15.54 -4.95
N LEU A 31 -2.86 14.99 -4.19
CA LEU A 31 -1.44 15.14 -4.49
C LEU A 31 -0.97 14.04 -5.44
N ASN A 32 -0.25 14.48 -6.48
CA ASN A 32 0.37 13.59 -7.44
C ASN A 32 1.71 13.07 -6.92
N ARG A 33 1.97 11.81 -7.23
CA ARG A 33 3.26 11.17 -6.99
C ARG A 33 4.29 11.74 -7.98
N LYS A 34 5.50 12.07 -7.51
CA LYS A 34 6.59 12.60 -8.36
C LYS A 34 7.15 11.61 -9.37
N GLU A 35 7.14 10.32 -9.04
CA GLU A 35 7.66 9.26 -9.88
C GLU A 35 6.58 8.20 -10.10
N THR A 36 6.51 7.63 -11.29
CA THR A 36 5.64 6.48 -11.58
C THR A 36 6.04 5.26 -10.75
N ILE A 37 5.14 4.28 -10.66
CA ILE A 37 5.45 2.98 -10.04
C ILE A 37 6.65 2.31 -10.73
N GLY A 38 6.73 2.38 -12.07
CA GLY A 38 7.84 1.85 -12.84
C GLY A 38 9.18 2.53 -12.54
N GLU A 39 9.19 3.86 -12.38
CA GLU A 39 10.38 4.61 -11.95
C GLU A 39 10.79 4.24 -10.53
N THR A 40 9.83 4.08 -9.62
CA THR A 40 10.10 3.62 -8.25
C THR A 40 10.82 2.27 -8.24
N LEU A 41 10.31 1.32 -9.04
CA LEU A 41 10.88 -0.03 -9.17
C LEU A 41 12.29 0.00 -9.79
N SER A 42 12.62 1.01 -10.59
CA SER A 42 13.93 1.14 -11.23
C SER A 42 15.07 1.38 -10.23
N HIS A 43 14.75 1.96 -9.07
CA HIS A 43 15.72 2.26 -8.00
C HIS A 43 16.28 1.02 -7.32
N PHE A 44 15.60 -0.13 -7.36
CA PHE A 44 16.04 -1.36 -6.67
C PHE A 44 17.30 -1.96 -7.32
N ARG A 45 18.40 -2.15 -6.59
CA ARG A 45 19.69 -2.60 -7.15
C ARG A 45 20.16 -3.92 -6.52
N LEU A 46 20.93 -4.70 -7.29
CA LEU A 46 21.49 -6.00 -6.85
C LEU A 46 22.76 -5.84 -5.99
N GLU A 47 23.63 -4.89 -6.33
CA GLU A 47 25.00 -4.76 -5.81
C GLU A 47 25.09 -3.94 -4.52
N ASP A 48 23.96 -3.68 -3.90
CA ASP A 48 23.83 -2.60 -2.95
C ASP A 48 24.19 -3.14 -1.55
N THR A 49 25.48 -3.01 -1.18
CA THR A 49 26.13 -3.57 0.03
C THR A 49 25.84 -2.79 1.33
N TRP A 50 24.99 -1.76 1.29
CA TRP A 50 24.69 -0.88 2.43
C TRP A 50 23.17 -0.75 2.67
N ASN A 51 22.50 -1.78 3.21
CA ASN A 51 21.12 -1.66 3.76
C ASN A 51 20.01 -1.14 2.79
N THR A 52 20.17 -1.35 1.48
CA THR A 52 19.95 -0.32 0.44
C THR A 52 18.60 -0.32 -0.29
N ASN A 53 17.85 -1.42 -0.33
CA ASN A 53 16.57 -1.48 -1.08
C ASN A 53 15.32 -1.21 -0.21
N LYS A 54 15.33 -1.57 1.07
CA LYS A 54 14.20 -1.31 1.99
C LYS A 54 13.90 0.18 2.17
N ASN A 55 14.91 1.04 2.07
CA ASN A 55 14.72 2.49 2.17
C ASN A 55 13.99 3.06 0.94
N ILE A 56 13.93 2.33 -0.18
CA ILE A 56 13.13 2.75 -1.35
C ILE A 56 11.63 2.72 -1.01
N LEU A 57 11.22 1.84 -0.08
CA LEU A 57 9.85 1.68 0.37
C LEU A 57 9.40 2.81 1.31
N ASP A 58 10.34 3.43 2.02
CA ASP A 58 10.07 4.41 3.07
C ASP A 58 10.44 5.83 2.61
N ARG A 59 9.76 6.27 1.54
CA ARG A 59 10.07 7.51 0.81
C ARG A 59 8.90 8.46 0.71
N THR A 60 7.93 8.40 1.64
CA THR A 60 6.66 9.15 1.57
C THR A 60 6.88 10.63 1.23
N THR A 61 7.74 11.32 1.96
CA THR A 61 8.01 12.76 1.74
C THR A 61 8.93 13.05 0.55
N HIS A 62 9.61 12.04 0.00
CA HIS A 62 10.28 12.19 -1.29
C HIS A 62 9.27 12.12 -2.43
N LEU A 63 8.35 11.16 -2.36
CA LEU A 63 7.37 10.82 -3.39
C LEU A 63 6.28 11.87 -3.55
N TYR A 64 5.94 12.53 -2.45
CA TYR A 64 4.90 13.55 -2.40
C TYR A 64 5.47 14.84 -1.84
N ARG A 65 5.15 15.95 -2.49
CA ARG A 65 5.40 17.29 -1.95
C ARG A 65 4.06 17.96 -1.73
N VAL A 66 3.97 18.68 -0.63
CA VAL A 66 2.85 19.55 -0.33
C VAL A 66 3.39 20.94 -0.07
N SER A 67 2.75 21.91 -0.69
CA SER A 67 2.89 23.33 -0.39
C SER A 67 1.58 23.85 0.17
N LYS A 68 1.61 25.03 0.78
CA LYS A 68 0.38 25.72 1.18
C LYS A 68 -0.59 25.89 0.00
N GLY A 69 -0.08 26.18 -1.19
CA GLY A 69 -0.88 26.38 -2.40
C GLY A 69 -1.65 25.13 -2.83
N ASP A 70 -1.08 23.94 -2.62
CA ASP A 70 -1.75 22.67 -2.96
C ASP A 70 -2.97 22.38 -2.06
N LEU A 71 -2.96 22.91 -0.83
CA LEU A 71 -4.02 22.70 0.17
C LEU A 71 -5.09 23.79 0.16
N GLU A 72 -4.83 24.95 -0.45
CA GLU A 72 -5.75 26.09 -0.46
C GLU A 72 -7.11 25.77 -1.09
N PRO A 73 -7.19 25.09 -2.26
CA PRO A 73 -8.49 24.73 -2.85
C PRO A 73 -9.33 23.86 -1.91
N ILE A 74 -8.69 22.94 -1.19
CA ILE A 74 -9.36 22.04 -0.25
C ILE A 74 -9.88 22.85 0.93
N ARG A 75 -9.03 23.71 1.50
CA ARG A 75 -9.40 24.62 2.60
C ARG A 75 -10.63 25.44 2.23
N GLU A 76 -10.66 26.03 1.03
CA GLU A 76 -11.80 26.80 0.55
C GLU A 76 -13.09 25.97 0.48
N CYS A 77 -13.01 24.71 0.05
CA CYS A 77 -14.17 23.82 0.03
C CYS A 77 -14.68 23.50 1.44
N LEU A 78 -13.78 23.19 2.38
CA LEU A 78 -14.16 22.93 3.77
C LEU A 78 -14.78 24.16 4.44
N ILE A 79 -14.34 25.38 4.11
CA ILE A 79 -14.93 26.63 4.63
C ILE A 79 -16.38 26.80 4.19
N ARG A 80 -16.74 26.31 2.99
CA ARG A 80 -18.12 26.38 2.49
C ARG A 80 -19.04 25.39 3.18
N ASN A 81 -18.50 24.31 3.74
CA ASN A 81 -19.29 23.30 4.43
C ASN A 81 -19.59 23.75 5.88
N SER A 82 -20.89 23.88 6.19
CA SER A 82 -21.38 24.37 7.49
C SER A 82 -21.05 23.47 8.68
N ASP A 83 -20.66 22.22 8.43
CA ASP A 83 -20.29 21.28 9.48
C ASP A 83 -18.90 21.57 10.07
N PHE A 84 -18.06 22.34 9.37
CA PHE A 84 -16.76 22.76 9.87
C PHE A 84 -16.83 24.19 10.43
N VAL A 85 -16.63 24.31 11.74
CA VAL A 85 -16.72 25.60 12.46
C VAL A 85 -15.44 26.43 12.39
N HIS A 86 -14.32 25.80 12.03
CA HIS A 86 -13.02 26.43 11.87
C HIS A 86 -12.19 25.64 10.88
N VAL A 87 -11.50 26.31 9.97
CA VAL A 87 -10.64 25.69 8.95
C VAL A 87 -9.44 26.58 8.66
N GLU A 88 -8.24 26.04 8.78
CA GLU A 88 -7.00 26.72 8.43
C GLU A 88 -5.94 25.75 7.88
N ILE A 89 -4.94 26.28 7.17
CA ILE A 89 -3.74 25.51 6.83
C ILE A 89 -2.67 25.84 7.85
N ILE A 90 -2.13 24.81 8.49
CA ILE A 90 -1.06 24.93 9.47
C ILE A 90 0.28 24.50 8.87
N HIS A 91 1.34 25.26 9.18
CA HIS A 91 2.72 24.88 8.87
C HIS A 91 3.27 24.07 10.04
N LYS A 92 2.95 22.78 10.02
CA LYS A 92 3.34 21.80 11.03
C LYS A 92 3.34 20.43 10.38
N SER A 93 4.37 19.64 10.65
CA SER A 93 4.52 18.30 10.07
C SER A 93 3.28 17.43 10.30
N SER A 94 2.78 16.79 9.23
CA SER A 94 1.68 15.84 9.27
C SER A 94 2.13 14.49 9.83
N CYS A 95 1.18 13.56 10.04
CA CYS A 95 1.52 12.20 10.46
C CYS A 95 2.37 11.44 9.43
N LEU A 96 2.37 11.86 8.16
CA LEU A 96 3.24 11.33 7.10
C LEU A 96 4.55 12.11 6.91
N GLY A 97 4.80 13.13 7.72
CA GLY A 97 6.04 13.92 7.71
C GLY A 97 6.03 15.11 6.73
N LEU A 98 4.90 15.41 6.10
CA LEU A 98 4.73 16.51 5.17
C LEU A 98 4.58 17.86 5.91
N PRO A 99 5.16 18.97 5.45
CA PRO A 99 5.27 20.21 6.24
C PRO A 99 3.95 20.98 6.44
N TYR A 100 2.95 20.77 5.59
CA TYR A 100 1.66 21.46 5.66
C TYR A 100 0.51 20.45 5.78
N GLN A 101 -0.51 20.85 6.52
CA GLN A 101 -1.77 20.13 6.63
C GLN A 101 -2.92 21.10 6.90
N ILE A 102 -4.13 20.70 6.52
CA ILE A 102 -5.36 21.40 6.87
C ILE A 102 -5.77 20.95 8.26
N TYR A 103 -6.03 21.91 9.13
CA TYR A 103 -6.71 21.71 10.39
C TYR A 103 -8.15 22.19 10.26
N ALA A 104 -9.11 21.34 10.62
CA ALA A 104 -10.52 21.69 10.64
C ALA A 104 -11.19 21.19 11.92
N LYS A 105 -12.09 22.00 12.48
CA LYS A 105 -12.89 21.62 13.65
C LYS A 105 -14.33 21.36 13.21
N HIS A 106 -14.81 20.15 13.47
CA HIS A 106 -16.16 19.73 13.11
C HIS A 106 -17.15 20.01 14.25
N VAL A 107 -18.43 20.29 13.93
CA VAL A 107 -19.50 20.57 14.91
C VAL A 107 -19.69 19.47 15.96
N SER A 108 -19.35 18.21 15.63
CA SER A 108 -19.43 17.08 16.58
C SER A 108 -18.28 17.02 17.61
N GLY A 109 -17.36 17.98 17.56
CA GLY A 109 -16.19 18.07 18.42
C GLY A 109 -14.98 17.25 17.98
N TYR A 110 -14.98 16.73 16.75
CA TYR A 110 -13.77 16.14 16.14
C TYR A 110 -12.86 17.25 15.61
N GLU A 111 -11.56 17.05 15.77
CA GLU A 111 -10.51 17.79 15.08
C GLU A 111 -9.97 16.94 13.94
N LEU A 112 -10.00 17.49 12.73
CA LEU A 112 -9.53 16.86 11.51
C LEU A 112 -8.21 17.49 11.09
N TYR A 113 -7.24 16.64 10.77
CA TYR A 113 -5.96 16.99 10.17
C TYR A 113 -5.85 16.27 8.83
N PHE A 114 -5.60 16.97 7.73
CA PHE A 114 -5.52 16.37 6.39
C PHE A 114 -4.37 16.96 5.59
N ASP A 115 -3.47 16.11 5.09
CA ASP A 115 -2.27 16.53 4.35
C ASP A 115 -2.38 16.35 2.82
N GLY A 116 -3.57 16.02 2.32
CA GLY A 116 -3.83 15.74 0.90
C GLY A 116 -3.62 14.27 0.51
N LEU A 117 -3.00 13.46 1.38
CA LEU A 117 -2.82 12.01 1.19
C LEU A 117 -3.56 11.20 2.25
N SER A 118 -3.41 11.60 3.51
CA SER A 118 -3.97 10.93 4.67
C SER A 118 -4.65 11.92 5.59
N TYR A 119 -5.67 11.44 6.29
CA TYR A 119 -6.34 12.19 7.34
C TYR A 119 -6.10 11.56 8.72
N LEU A 120 -6.17 12.41 9.73
CA LEU A 120 -6.32 12.07 11.14
C LEU A 120 -7.53 12.84 11.67
N ALA A 121 -8.61 12.14 12.02
CA ALA A 121 -9.68 12.72 12.83
C ALA A 121 -9.51 12.28 14.28
N CYS A 122 -9.48 13.21 15.21
CA CYS A 122 -9.28 12.90 16.62
C CYS A 122 -10.25 13.64 17.53
N LYS A 123 -10.57 13.01 18.66
CA LYS A 123 -11.42 13.58 19.71
C LYS A 123 -10.82 13.25 21.06
N THR A 124 -10.65 14.28 21.87
CA THR A 124 -10.20 14.09 23.25
C THR A 124 -11.35 13.57 24.10
N ILE A 125 -11.16 12.41 24.72
CA ILE A 125 -12.15 11.79 25.63
C ILE A 125 -11.93 12.30 27.05
N LYS A 126 -10.67 12.31 27.51
CA LYS A 126 -10.28 12.79 28.84
C LYS A 126 -8.89 13.42 28.73
N GLN A 127 -8.68 14.59 29.36
CA GLN A 127 -7.37 15.26 29.38
C GLN A 127 -6.55 14.91 30.63
N GLN A 128 -7.23 14.57 31.71
CA GLN A 128 -6.60 14.27 33.00
C GLN A 128 -5.96 12.90 33.01
N SER A 129 -5.08 12.66 33.98
CA SER A 129 -4.51 11.33 34.19
C SER A 129 -5.57 10.31 34.60
N ILE A 130 -5.44 9.11 34.04
CA ILE A 130 -6.35 7.98 34.22
C ILE A 130 -5.59 6.72 34.61
N ALA A 131 -6.27 5.83 35.32
CA ALA A 131 -5.83 4.47 35.57
C ALA A 131 -6.29 3.53 34.46
N LEU A 132 -5.55 2.44 34.26
CA LEU A 132 -5.86 1.44 33.21
C LEU A 132 -7.27 0.84 33.35
N HIS A 133 -7.74 0.62 34.57
CA HIS A 133 -9.08 0.03 34.80
C HIS A 133 -10.22 0.99 34.43
N GLU A 134 -9.97 2.29 34.35
CA GLU A 134 -11.00 3.28 33.95
C GLU A 134 -11.27 3.25 32.43
N ILE A 135 -10.41 2.62 31.63
CA ILE A 135 -10.50 2.67 30.16
C ILE A 135 -11.82 2.12 29.63
N GLN A 136 -12.26 0.97 30.12
CA GLN A 136 -13.46 0.31 29.61
C GLN A 136 -14.72 1.15 29.88
N GLU A 137 -14.81 1.78 31.06
CA GLU A 137 -15.91 2.68 31.43
C GLU A 137 -15.89 3.97 30.61
N LEU A 138 -14.70 4.52 30.33
CA LEU A 138 -14.56 5.82 29.66
C LEU A 138 -14.75 5.77 28.15
N ALA A 139 -14.31 4.69 27.51
CA ALA A 139 -14.16 4.64 26.06
C ALA A 139 -15.09 3.64 25.38
N GLY A 140 -15.29 2.45 25.95
CA GLY A 140 -15.92 1.33 25.25
C GLY A 140 -15.25 1.03 23.89
N TYR A 141 -15.96 0.33 23.01
CA TYR A 141 -15.48 0.08 21.64
C TYR A 141 -15.40 1.38 20.80
N PRO A 142 -14.31 1.62 20.04
CA PRO A 142 -14.13 2.84 19.25
C PRO A 142 -15.28 3.11 18.29
N GLN A 143 -16.02 4.20 18.54
CA GLN A 143 -17.05 4.67 17.62
C GLN A 143 -16.41 5.21 16.36
N ARG A 144 -17.00 4.94 15.20
CA ARG A 144 -16.52 5.46 13.91
C ARG A 144 -16.74 6.97 13.81
N ALA A 145 -15.83 7.68 13.15
CA ALA A 145 -15.94 9.11 12.86
C ALA A 145 -16.56 9.37 11.48
N ASP A 146 -17.54 8.56 11.07
CA ASP A 146 -18.10 8.61 9.72
C ASP A 146 -18.71 9.99 9.41
N ASN A 147 -19.29 10.67 10.39
CA ASN A 147 -19.87 12.00 10.20
C ASN A 147 -18.87 13.04 9.69
N VAL A 148 -17.71 13.19 10.34
CA VAL A 148 -16.68 14.15 9.91
C VAL A 148 -16.02 13.74 8.60
N LEU A 149 -15.94 12.43 8.32
CA LEU A 149 -15.37 11.93 7.08
C LEU A 149 -16.31 12.12 5.90
N PHE A 150 -17.63 11.98 6.10
CA PHE A 150 -18.63 12.32 5.09
C PHE A 150 -18.64 13.82 4.78
N SER A 151 -18.59 14.69 5.79
CA SER A 151 -18.49 16.14 5.54
C SER A 151 -17.17 16.50 4.82
N LEU A 152 -16.07 15.81 5.12
CA LEU A 152 -14.80 15.98 4.40
C LEU A 152 -14.93 15.51 2.94
N GLU A 153 -15.45 14.30 2.72
CA GLU A 153 -15.68 13.71 1.39
C GLU A 153 -16.56 14.61 0.52
N GLU A 154 -17.69 15.05 1.05
CA GLU A 154 -18.61 15.97 0.38
C GLU A 154 -17.88 17.26 -0.02
N SER A 155 -17.08 17.84 0.88
CA SER A 155 -16.32 19.05 0.61
C SER A 155 -15.29 18.85 -0.53
N ILE A 156 -14.62 17.70 -0.59
CA ILE A 156 -13.57 17.46 -1.60
C ILE A 156 -14.10 16.88 -2.91
N SER A 157 -15.36 16.41 -2.95
CA SER A 157 -15.99 15.89 -4.16
C SER A 157 -16.06 16.95 -5.28
N ASP A 158 -16.15 18.24 -4.93
CA ASP A 158 -16.05 19.38 -5.85
C ASP A 158 -14.71 19.39 -6.61
N LEU A 159 -13.62 18.95 -5.97
CA LEU A 159 -12.27 18.93 -6.53
C LEU A 159 -11.94 17.61 -7.23
N LEU A 160 -12.58 16.53 -6.81
CA LEU A 160 -12.41 15.17 -7.34
C LEU A 160 -13.78 14.57 -7.67
N PRO A 161 -14.40 14.97 -8.81
CA PRO A 161 -15.76 14.54 -9.16
C PRO A 161 -15.88 13.04 -9.40
N ASP A 162 -14.77 12.36 -9.71
CA ASP A 162 -14.72 10.91 -9.91
C ASP A 162 -14.47 10.12 -8.61
N MET A 163 -14.42 10.79 -7.44
CA MET A 163 -14.28 10.11 -6.15
C MET A 163 -15.54 9.28 -5.87
N PRO A 164 -15.41 7.95 -5.67
CA PRO A 164 -16.57 7.14 -5.34
C PRO A 164 -17.18 7.57 -4.00
N GLU A 165 -18.50 7.64 -3.91
CA GLU A 165 -19.20 8.00 -2.67
C GLU A 165 -18.90 7.00 -1.55
N HIS A 166 -18.71 7.55 -0.35
CA HIS A 166 -18.41 6.84 0.88
C HIS A 166 -17.19 5.91 0.78
N SER A 167 -16.20 6.34 -0.01
CA SER A 167 -14.99 5.57 -0.24
C SER A 167 -13.81 6.14 0.55
N TYR A 168 -13.62 5.63 1.75
CA TYR A 168 -12.41 5.87 2.54
C TYR A 168 -12.05 4.64 3.36
N THR A 169 -10.75 4.45 3.56
CA THR A 169 -10.28 3.51 4.58
C THR A 169 -10.29 4.22 5.92
N MET A 170 -10.67 3.56 7.01
CA MET A 170 -10.56 4.12 8.35
C MET A 170 -10.10 3.04 9.33
N TYR A 171 -9.11 3.38 10.17
CA TYR A 171 -8.72 2.61 11.33
C TYR A 171 -8.92 3.45 12.59
N SER A 172 -9.81 2.98 13.47
CA SER A 172 -10.19 3.64 14.72
C SER A 172 -9.45 3.02 15.89
N PHE A 173 -8.82 3.83 16.73
CA PHE A 173 -8.10 3.37 17.91
C PHE A 173 -8.04 4.43 19.01
N TYR A 174 -7.89 3.98 20.26
CA TYR A 174 -7.57 4.88 21.36
C TYR A 174 -6.07 5.04 21.49
N ALA A 175 -5.62 6.22 21.89
CA ALA A 175 -4.23 6.47 22.26
C ALA A 175 -4.14 7.28 23.56
N ALA A 176 -3.19 6.91 24.42
CA ALA A 176 -2.90 7.57 25.68
C ALA A 176 -1.39 7.66 25.90
N ASP A 177 -0.93 8.75 26.51
CA ASP A 177 0.49 8.92 26.82
C ASP A 177 0.86 8.17 28.11
N VAL A 178 2.10 7.67 28.19
CA VAL A 178 2.62 7.01 29.41
C VAL A 178 3.52 7.95 30.20
N ASN A 179 3.23 8.12 31.48
CA ASN A 179 4.12 8.85 32.39
C ASN A 179 5.32 8.02 32.84
N ASP A 180 5.07 6.77 33.22
CA ASP A 180 6.08 5.85 33.75
C ASP A 180 5.72 4.42 33.38
N TRP A 181 6.53 3.80 32.53
CA TRP A 181 6.34 2.41 32.12
C TRP A 181 6.44 1.43 33.30
N ASN A 182 7.24 1.73 34.33
CA ASN A 182 7.36 0.87 35.50
C ASN A 182 6.05 0.81 36.29
N SER A 183 5.27 1.91 36.29
CA SER A 183 3.93 1.93 36.89
C SER A 183 2.94 0.99 36.20
N LEU A 184 3.21 0.60 34.95
CA LEU A 184 2.46 -0.40 34.19
C LEU A 184 3.02 -1.82 34.37
N GLY A 185 4.08 -1.99 35.19
CA GLY A 185 4.80 -3.25 35.33
C GLY A 185 5.71 -3.59 34.14
N ILE A 186 6.00 -2.62 33.27
CA ILE A 186 6.73 -2.84 32.02
C ILE A 186 8.11 -2.17 32.10
N LYS A 187 9.15 -2.93 31.79
CA LYS A 187 10.47 -2.36 31.52
C LYS A 187 10.52 -1.98 30.04
N ASN A 188 10.44 -0.68 29.76
CA ASN A 188 10.60 -0.18 28.39
C ASN A 188 12.08 0.11 28.09
N SER A 189 12.53 -0.28 26.91
CA SER A 189 13.86 0.06 26.38
C SER A 189 13.71 0.83 25.07
N GLY A 190 14.25 2.05 25.01
CA GLY A 190 14.19 2.90 23.83
C GLY A 190 12.81 3.53 23.60
N ASP A 191 12.40 3.64 22.34
CA ASP A 191 11.15 4.31 21.91
C ASP A 191 10.00 3.32 21.65
N ALA A 192 10.00 2.15 22.29
CA ALA A 192 8.99 1.13 22.03
C ALA A 192 7.58 1.59 22.43
N GLN A 193 6.60 1.20 21.62
CA GLN A 193 5.19 1.56 21.76
C GLN A 193 4.36 0.29 22.03
N LEU A 194 3.29 0.40 22.81
CA LEU A 194 2.48 -0.74 23.21
C LEU A 194 1.07 -0.66 22.62
N ARG A 195 0.60 -1.78 22.07
CA ARG A 195 -0.79 -2.03 21.68
C ARG A 195 -1.42 -2.96 22.71
N LEU A 196 -2.35 -2.44 23.49
CA LEU A 196 -3.17 -3.21 24.42
C LEU A 196 -4.47 -3.62 23.74
N LEU A 197 -4.78 -4.91 23.74
CA LEU A 197 -6.09 -5.41 23.37
C LEU A 197 -7.02 -5.31 24.57
N VAL A 198 -8.06 -4.50 24.45
CA VAL A 198 -9.09 -4.29 25.47
C VAL A 198 -10.38 -4.95 25.00
N ASN A 199 -11.07 -5.68 25.86
CA ASN A 199 -12.33 -6.32 25.52
C ASN A 199 -13.52 -5.44 25.92
N ASP A 200 -14.37 -5.08 24.96
CA ASP A 200 -15.68 -4.52 25.27
C ASP A 200 -16.71 -5.66 25.42
N GLU A 201 -16.94 -6.07 26.67
CA GLU A 201 -17.88 -7.14 27.01
C GLU A 201 -19.34 -6.85 26.66
N ASN A 202 -19.70 -5.59 26.39
CA ASN A 202 -21.08 -5.21 26.07
C ASN A 202 -21.47 -5.55 24.62
N ILE A 203 -20.53 -6.00 23.79
CA ILE A 203 -20.78 -6.36 22.40
C ILE A 203 -20.96 -7.87 22.28
N VAL A 204 -22.05 -8.29 21.65
CA VAL A 204 -22.27 -9.70 21.29
C VAL A 204 -22.19 -9.84 19.77
N THR A 205 -21.22 -10.62 19.30
CA THR A 205 -21.05 -10.96 17.88
C THR A 205 -21.78 -12.26 17.59
N ILE A 206 -22.84 -12.21 16.77
CA ILE A 206 -23.57 -13.39 16.33
C ILE A 206 -23.13 -13.74 14.91
N THR A 207 -22.47 -14.89 14.74
CA THR A 207 -22.10 -15.41 13.42
C THR A 207 -22.95 -16.63 13.11
N ALA A 208 -23.69 -16.58 12.00
CA ALA A 208 -24.46 -17.71 11.44
C ALA A 208 -25.47 -18.38 12.41
N LEU A 209 -26.24 -17.62 13.19
CA LEU A 209 -27.36 -18.06 14.09
C LEU A 209 -27.03 -19.11 15.18
N VAL A 210 -25.89 -19.79 15.13
CA VAL A 210 -25.49 -20.84 16.10
C VAL A 210 -24.22 -20.49 16.88
N TYR A 211 -23.53 -19.41 16.54
CA TYR A 211 -22.33 -18.95 17.25
C TYR A 211 -22.54 -17.53 17.77
N SER A 212 -22.46 -17.36 19.09
CA SER A 212 -22.47 -16.06 19.75
C SER A 212 -21.21 -15.92 20.59
N GLU A 213 -20.42 -14.89 20.32
CA GLU A 213 -19.25 -14.51 21.11
C GLU A 213 -19.56 -13.20 21.83
N ALA A 214 -19.46 -13.20 23.16
CA ALA A 214 -19.56 -12.00 23.96
C ALA A 214 -18.18 -11.37 24.11
N GLY A 215 -18.12 -10.05 23.98
CA GLY A 215 -16.87 -9.33 23.88
C GLY A 215 -16.53 -8.94 22.45
N LYS A 216 -15.90 -7.77 22.31
CA LYS A 216 -15.18 -7.40 21.11
C LYS A 216 -13.87 -6.71 21.48
N LEU A 217 -12.76 -7.29 21.03
CA LEU A 217 -11.44 -6.72 21.25
C LEU A 217 -11.24 -5.47 20.41
N TYR A 218 -10.66 -4.43 21.01
CA TYR A 218 -10.25 -3.22 20.34
C TYR A 218 -8.87 -2.75 20.81
N PRO A 219 -8.14 -2.02 19.96
CA PRO A 219 -6.80 -1.56 20.27
C PRO A 219 -6.82 -0.26 21.10
N LEU A 220 -6.12 -0.28 22.23
CA LEU A 220 -5.64 0.89 22.96
C LEU A 220 -4.12 0.98 22.78
N TYR A 221 -3.64 2.05 22.17
CA TYR A 221 -2.21 2.32 22.07
C TYR A 221 -1.74 3.18 23.23
N VAL A 222 -0.58 2.83 23.76
CA VAL A 222 -0.03 3.39 24.97
C VAL A 222 1.45 3.71 24.71
N GLY A 223 1.85 4.97 24.90
CA GLY A 223 3.23 5.40 24.63
C GLY A 223 3.36 6.89 24.32
N ASP A 224 4.01 7.25 23.23
CA ASP A 224 4.00 8.62 22.69
C ASP A 224 2.90 8.72 21.63
N THR A 225 1.85 9.50 21.94
CA THR A 225 0.68 9.64 21.08
C THR A 225 1.00 10.18 19.69
N LYS A 226 2.04 11.01 19.53
CA LYS A 226 2.49 11.48 18.21
C LYS A 226 3.09 10.32 17.42
N ILE A 227 4.01 9.57 18.02
CA ILE A 227 4.64 8.41 17.35
C ILE A 227 3.59 7.35 16.98
N ILE A 228 2.64 7.07 17.89
CA ILE A 228 1.53 6.15 17.64
C ILE A 228 0.72 6.58 16.41
N ARG A 229 0.38 7.86 16.30
CA ARG A 229 -0.37 8.41 15.15
C ARG A 229 0.43 8.29 13.87
N GLU A 230 1.72 8.65 13.88
CA GLU A 230 2.61 8.51 12.73
C GLU A 230 2.67 7.06 12.23
N MET A 231 2.94 6.10 13.13
CA MET A 231 3.05 4.69 12.77
C MET A 231 1.75 4.13 12.16
N ASN A 232 0.59 4.45 12.75
CA ASN A 232 -0.69 3.99 12.22
C ASN A 232 -1.06 4.70 10.90
N SER A 233 -0.73 5.98 10.73
CA SER A 233 -0.92 6.70 9.46
C SER A 233 -0.05 6.13 8.34
N HIS A 234 1.23 5.87 8.61
CA HIS A 234 2.14 5.24 7.65
C HIS A 234 1.69 3.83 7.28
N ASP A 235 1.20 3.04 8.24
CA ASP A 235 0.72 1.68 7.97
C ASP A 235 -0.47 1.65 6.98
N LEU A 236 -1.46 2.53 7.21
CA LEU A 236 -2.60 2.70 6.32
C LEU A 236 -2.20 3.27 4.96
N PHE A 237 -1.28 4.24 4.96
CA PHE A 237 -0.74 4.82 3.73
C PHE A 237 0.00 3.77 2.89
N PHE A 238 0.88 2.96 3.47
CA PHE A 238 1.57 1.88 2.77
C PHE A 238 0.61 0.80 2.27
N SER A 239 -0.46 0.50 3.02
CA SER A 239 -1.52 -0.37 2.51
C SER A 239 -2.14 0.17 1.22
N SER A 240 -2.41 1.48 1.16
CA SER A 240 -2.92 2.14 -0.05
C SER A 240 -1.90 2.12 -1.18
N GLU A 241 -0.64 2.43 -0.87
CA GLU A 241 0.45 2.44 -1.85
C GLU A 241 0.68 1.05 -2.46
N TYR A 242 0.73 -0.02 -1.66
CA TYR A 242 0.88 -1.37 -2.17
C TYR A 242 -0.31 -1.84 -3.01
N ARG A 243 -1.51 -1.32 -2.76
CA ARG A 243 -2.65 -1.52 -3.67
C ARG A 243 -2.42 -0.87 -5.03
N ARG A 244 -1.86 0.35 -5.08
CA ARG A 244 -1.48 1.00 -6.36
C ARG A 244 -0.41 0.23 -7.12
N PHE A 245 0.57 -0.35 -6.40
CA PHE A 245 1.51 -1.30 -7.02
C PHE A 245 0.78 -2.53 -7.57
N SER A 246 -0.21 -3.06 -6.83
CA SER A 246 -1.04 -4.20 -7.24
C SER A 246 -1.79 -3.91 -8.56
N GLU A 247 -2.41 -2.73 -8.67
CA GLU A 247 -3.08 -2.26 -9.88
C GLU A 247 -2.11 -2.08 -11.05
N HIS A 248 -0.91 -1.54 -10.79
CA HIS A 248 0.15 -1.47 -11.80
C HIS A 248 0.51 -2.87 -12.35
N ILE A 249 0.62 -3.88 -11.48
CA ILE A 249 0.87 -5.26 -11.93
C ILE A 249 -0.26 -5.76 -12.81
N ASP A 250 -1.52 -5.50 -12.45
CA ASP A 250 -2.66 -5.92 -13.27
C ASP A 250 -2.62 -5.27 -14.66
N HIS A 251 -2.26 -3.99 -14.77
CA HIS A 251 -2.04 -3.35 -16.06
C HIS A 251 -0.92 -4.02 -16.87
N VAL A 252 0.20 -4.38 -16.24
CA VAL A 252 1.28 -5.12 -16.92
C VAL A 252 0.82 -6.52 -17.35
N ARG A 253 -0.04 -7.19 -16.57
CA ARG A 253 -0.59 -8.50 -16.92
C ARG A 253 -1.57 -8.44 -18.11
N VAL A 254 -2.27 -7.32 -18.30
CA VAL A 254 -3.08 -7.09 -19.51
C VAL A 254 -2.21 -7.10 -20.75
N ASP A 255 -1.07 -6.38 -20.73
CA ASP A 255 -0.11 -6.38 -21.84
C ASP A 255 0.43 -7.78 -22.17
N VAL A 256 0.71 -8.56 -21.13
CA VAL A 256 1.14 -9.97 -21.22
C VAL A 256 0.02 -10.83 -21.84
N SER A 257 -1.22 -10.66 -21.40
CA SER A 257 -2.38 -11.38 -21.94
C SER A 257 -2.64 -11.07 -23.41
N SER A 258 -2.52 -9.80 -23.82
CA SER A 258 -2.62 -9.41 -25.24
C SER A 258 -1.52 -10.04 -26.11
N ALA A 259 -0.32 -10.22 -25.56
CA ALA A 259 0.75 -10.92 -26.26
C ALA A 259 0.45 -12.42 -26.46
N LEU A 260 -0.14 -13.07 -25.45
CA LEU A 260 -0.57 -14.47 -25.56
C LEU A 260 -1.63 -14.66 -26.65
N GLU A 261 -2.61 -13.75 -26.71
CA GLU A 261 -3.65 -13.78 -27.75
C GLU A 261 -3.03 -13.64 -29.15
N ALA A 262 -2.11 -12.68 -29.33
CA ALA A 262 -1.42 -12.48 -30.61
C ALA A 262 -0.62 -13.72 -31.05
N ILE A 263 0.09 -14.38 -30.12
CA ILE A 263 0.81 -15.63 -30.38
C ILE A 263 -0.17 -16.74 -30.77
N SER A 264 -1.27 -16.89 -30.03
CA SER A 264 -2.29 -17.91 -30.30
C SER A 264 -2.92 -17.75 -31.69
N ILE A 265 -3.25 -16.50 -32.08
CA ILE A 265 -3.75 -16.18 -33.41
C ILE A 265 -2.71 -16.54 -34.47
N SER A 266 -1.45 -16.13 -34.27
CA SER A 266 -0.38 -16.44 -35.22
C SER A 266 -0.11 -17.93 -35.34
N MET A 267 -0.26 -18.69 -34.25
CA MET A 267 -0.03 -20.13 -34.24
C MET A 267 -1.12 -20.88 -35.00
N ARG A 268 -2.38 -20.46 -34.86
CA ARG A 268 -3.47 -20.93 -35.71
C ARG A 268 -3.21 -20.60 -37.18
N ASP A 269 -2.91 -19.33 -37.46
CA ASP A 269 -2.75 -18.86 -38.83
C ASP A 269 -1.54 -19.50 -39.54
N VAL A 270 -0.48 -19.89 -38.81
CA VAL A 270 0.69 -20.55 -39.42
C VAL A 270 0.33 -21.85 -40.11
N THR A 271 -0.72 -22.54 -39.63
CA THR A 271 -1.21 -23.80 -40.21
C THR A 271 -2.16 -23.63 -41.40
N ASP A 272 -2.57 -22.39 -41.71
CA ASP A 272 -3.46 -22.12 -42.84
C ASP A 272 -2.78 -22.44 -44.19
N SER A 273 -3.54 -22.49 -45.29
CA SER A 273 -2.96 -22.66 -46.62
C SER A 273 -2.00 -21.52 -47.01
N ILE A 274 -1.03 -21.81 -47.88
CA ILE A 274 -0.06 -20.83 -48.43
C ILE A 274 -0.75 -19.64 -49.12
N PHE A 275 -1.95 -19.83 -49.66
CA PHE A 275 -2.73 -18.76 -50.30
C PHE A 275 -3.14 -17.63 -49.33
N TYR A 276 -3.09 -17.88 -48.01
CA TYR A 276 -3.35 -16.88 -46.98
C TYR A 276 -2.07 -16.22 -46.45
N PHE A 277 -1.00 -16.17 -47.24
CA PHE A 277 0.29 -15.62 -46.85
C PHE A 277 0.21 -14.22 -46.18
N TYR A 278 -0.60 -13.31 -46.74
CA TYR A 278 -0.75 -11.96 -46.16
C TYR A 278 -1.34 -12.00 -44.74
N LYS A 279 -2.31 -12.89 -44.49
CA LYS A 279 -2.91 -13.10 -43.17
C LYS A 279 -1.85 -13.62 -42.19
N LYS A 280 -1.09 -14.65 -42.58
CA LYS A 280 0.02 -15.22 -41.78
C LYS A 280 1.07 -14.17 -41.43
N HIS A 281 1.49 -13.38 -42.42
CA HIS A 281 2.48 -12.33 -42.21
C HIS A 281 1.98 -11.25 -41.26
N LYS A 282 0.71 -10.82 -41.39
CA LYS A 282 0.11 -9.84 -40.50
C LYS A 282 0.01 -10.35 -39.05
N SER A 283 -0.44 -11.58 -38.84
CA SER A 283 -0.52 -12.16 -37.48
C SER A 283 0.86 -12.40 -36.88
N TRP A 284 1.85 -12.80 -37.69
CA TRP A 284 3.24 -12.89 -37.25
C TRP A 284 3.81 -11.57 -36.76
N ILE A 285 3.58 -10.45 -37.47
CA ILE A 285 4.02 -9.12 -37.01
C ILE A 285 3.41 -8.79 -35.64
N GLY A 286 2.12 -9.08 -35.45
CA GLY A 286 1.43 -8.90 -34.17
C GLY A 286 2.07 -9.72 -33.05
N ALA A 287 2.28 -11.02 -33.28
CA ALA A 287 2.93 -11.92 -32.32
C ALA A 287 4.36 -11.49 -32.00
N LYS A 288 5.15 -11.09 -33.00
CA LYS A 288 6.52 -10.58 -32.81
C LYS A 288 6.55 -9.33 -31.92
N CYS A 289 5.59 -8.41 -32.12
CA CYS A 289 5.45 -7.24 -31.25
C CYS A 289 5.16 -7.65 -29.80
N GLY A 290 4.21 -8.59 -29.61
CA GLY A 290 3.88 -9.15 -28.29
C GLY A 290 5.08 -9.82 -27.61
N ILE A 291 5.80 -10.71 -28.30
CA ILE A 291 7.00 -11.40 -27.80
C ILE A 291 8.07 -10.39 -27.37
N ASN A 292 8.32 -9.35 -28.18
CA ASN A 292 9.28 -8.31 -27.84
C ASN A 292 8.87 -7.53 -26.58
N ASN A 293 7.58 -7.21 -26.42
CA ASN A 293 7.08 -6.56 -25.22
C ASN A 293 7.26 -7.45 -23.98
N VAL A 294 6.93 -8.74 -24.08
CA VAL A 294 7.11 -9.70 -22.98
C VAL A 294 8.58 -9.87 -22.62
N HIS A 295 9.50 -9.86 -23.59
CA HIS A 295 10.94 -9.83 -23.31
C HIS A 295 11.38 -8.57 -22.53
N ARG A 296 10.79 -7.40 -22.82
CA ARG A 296 11.02 -6.18 -22.05
C ARG A 296 10.52 -6.32 -20.61
N ILE A 297 9.32 -6.88 -20.42
CA ILE A 297 8.75 -7.15 -19.09
C ILE A 297 9.62 -8.14 -18.31
N ARG A 298 10.08 -9.23 -18.95
CA ARG A 298 11.00 -10.21 -18.36
C ARG A 298 12.28 -9.56 -17.84
N LYS A 299 12.86 -8.61 -18.58
CA LYS A 299 14.02 -7.84 -18.10
C LYS A 299 13.71 -7.01 -16.86
N GLY A 300 12.46 -6.62 -16.61
CA GLY A 300 12.05 -5.92 -15.40
C GLY A 300 11.76 -6.84 -14.21
N LEU A 301 11.47 -8.13 -14.41
CA LEU A 301 11.07 -9.07 -13.35
C LEU A 301 12.07 -9.20 -12.19
N TYR A 302 13.36 -8.97 -12.43
CA TYR A 302 14.34 -8.99 -11.34
C TYR A 302 14.14 -7.82 -10.36
N LYS A 303 13.66 -6.66 -10.81
CA LYS A 303 13.34 -5.52 -9.94
C LYS A 303 12.15 -5.84 -9.04
N TYR A 304 11.11 -6.46 -9.59
CA TYR A 304 9.98 -6.96 -8.81
C TYR A 304 10.41 -7.99 -7.76
N ASN A 305 11.37 -8.86 -8.09
CA ASN A 305 11.97 -9.76 -7.10
C ASN A 305 12.67 -9.03 -5.96
N LEU A 306 13.47 -8.00 -6.27
CA LEU A 306 14.15 -7.19 -5.25
C LEU A 306 13.15 -6.44 -4.38
N PHE A 307 12.08 -5.94 -4.98
CA PHE A 307 10.98 -5.29 -4.28
C PHE A 307 10.32 -6.26 -3.28
N ILE A 308 9.93 -7.46 -3.72
CA ILE A 308 9.35 -8.49 -2.83
C ILE A 308 10.31 -8.89 -1.72
N LYS A 309 11.60 -9.10 -2.01
CA LYS A 309 12.59 -9.41 -0.98
C LYS A 309 12.71 -8.31 0.07
N SER A 310 12.70 -7.06 -0.36
CA SER A 310 12.77 -5.91 0.54
C SER A 310 11.51 -5.79 1.40
N LEU A 311 10.34 -6.05 0.82
CA LEU A 311 9.07 -6.04 1.54
C LEU A 311 8.98 -7.19 2.56
N ASP A 312 9.42 -8.40 2.17
CA ASP A 312 9.53 -9.55 3.08
C ASP A 312 10.49 -9.24 4.24
N GLU A 313 11.63 -8.58 3.99
CA GLU A 313 12.56 -8.16 5.05
C GLU A 313 11.87 -7.22 6.05
N VAL A 314 11.24 -6.14 5.58
CA VAL A 314 10.55 -5.17 6.44
C VAL A 314 9.45 -5.86 7.28
N ILE A 315 8.66 -6.76 6.69
CA ILE A 315 7.59 -7.48 7.38
C ILE A 315 8.14 -8.48 8.40
N ASN A 316 9.18 -9.23 8.05
CA ASN A 316 9.78 -10.25 8.91
C ASN A 316 10.52 -9.63 10.10
N GLU A 317 11.20 -8.50 9.88
CA GLU A 317 11.83 -7.69 10.93
C GLU A 317 10.81 -6.86 11.73
N ARG A 318 9.53 -6.90 11.32
CA ARG A 318 8.40 -6.26 11.99
C ARG A 318 8.59 -4.76 12.16
N TRP A 319 8.97 -4.09 11.08
CA TRP A 319 9.20 -2.65 11.10
C TRP A 319 7.95 -1.83 10.77
N ALA A 320 7.76 -0.76 11.54
CA ALA A 320 6.86 0.33 11.24
C ALA A 320 7.67 1.58 10.86
N SER A 321 7.04 2.50 10.14
CA SER A 321 7.66 3.77 9.77
C SER A 321 7.24 4.88 10.74
N ARG A 322 8.17 5.79 11.04
CA ARG A 322 7.91 7.02 11.80
C ARG A 322 8.73 8.18 11.23
N ASN A 323 8.40 9.39 11.64
CA ASN A 323 9.06 10.57 11.12
C ASN A 323 10.29 10.97 11.96
N VAL A 324 11.33 11.45 11.27
CA VAL A 324 12.54 12.06 11.85
C VAL A 324 12.90 13.35 11.13
N PRO A 325 13.55 14.31 11.80
CA PRO A 325 14.05 15.52 11.17
C PRO A 325 14.87 15.21 9.92
N LYS A 326 14.58 15.93 8.83
CA LYS A 326 15.37 15.82 7.60
C LYS A 326 16.77 16.38 7.85
N GLN A 327 17.79 15.54 7.61
CA GLN A 327 19.19 15.88 7.90
C GLN A 327 19.94 16.50 6.71
N ILE A 328 19.46 16.30 5.48
CA ILE A 328 20.13 16.74 4.26
C ILE A 328 19.12 17.45 3.36
N TRP A 329 19.44 18.70 2.99
CA TRP A 329 18.74 19.46 1.95
C TRP A 329 19.63 19.58 0.73
N LEU A 330 19.07 19.37 -0.47
CA LEU A 330 19.81 19.56 -1.72
C LEU A 330 19.81 21.05 -2.10
N GLU A 331 20.79 21.50 -2.89
CA GLU A 331 20.98 22.93 -3.28
C GLU A 331 19.74 23.61 -3.88
N ASN A 332 18.80 22.84 -4.44
CA ASN A 332 17.58 23.34 -5.07
C ASN A 332 16.31 23.11 -4.23
N GLU A 333 16.45 22.73 -2.96
CA GLU A 333 15.32 22.54 -2.04
C GLU A 333 15.23 23.70 -1.06
N GLU A 334 14.02 24.25 -0.90
CA GLU A 334 13.73 25.20 0.16
C GLU A 334 13.87 24.49 1.52
N MET A 335 14.63 25.09 2.42
CA MET A 335 14.81 24.56 3.77
C MET A 335 13.54 24.78 4.58
N ASP A 336 12.88 23.68 4.95
CA ASP A 336 11.69 23.67 5.80
C ASP A 336 11.95 22.74 6.99
N ASP A 337 11.84 23.28 8.21
CA ASP A 337 12.09 22.58 9.47
C ASP A 337 10.92 21.68 9.90
N GLN A 338 9.74 21.88 9.30
CA GLN A 338 8.58 21.01 9.45
C GLN A 338 8.65 19.79 8.52
N TRP A 339 9.61 19.78 7.59
CA TRP A 339 9.83 18.64 6.71
C TRP A 339 10.53 17.50 7.46
N LEU A 340 9.85 16.36 7.55
CA LEU A 340 10.41 15.15 8.15
C LEU A 340 10.63 14.06 7.10
N ASN A 341 11.61 13.21 7.34
CA ASN A 341 11.81 11.98 6.57
C ASN A 341 11.26 10.80 7.35
N SER A 342 10.70 9.85 6.63
CA SER A 342 10.25 8.61 7.23
C SER A 342 11.43 7.64 7.38
N HIS A 343 11.43 6.83 8.45
CA HIS A 343 12.43 5.79 8.68
C HIS A 343 11.83 4.59 9.42
N TRP A 344 12.45 3.43 9.21
CA TRP A 344 12.08 2.17 9.83
C TRP A 344 12.48 2.09 11.31
N GLN A 345 11.55 1.63 12.14
CA GLN A 345 11.74 1.24 13.54
C GLN A 345 10.95 -0.02 13.87
N LEU A 346 11.17 -0.61 15.05
CA LEU A 346 10.33 -1.72 15.52
C LEU A 346 8.86 -1.28 15.65
N ASN A 347 7.95 -2.15 15.24
CA ASN A 347 6.52 -1.93 15.36
C ASN A 347 6.04 -2.05 16.83
N PHE A 348 4.73 -1.93 17.05
CA PHE A 348 4.12 -2.05 18.37
C PHE A 348 4.35 -3.42 19.01
N PHE A 349 4.71 -3.46 20.28
CA PHE A 349 4.54 -4.67 21.09
C PHE A 349 3.07 -4.84 21.44
N GLN A 350 2.63 -6.07 21.69
CA GLN A 350 1.23 -6.36 22.00
C GLN A 350 1.08 -7.05 23.34
N GLY A 351 0.04 -6.65 24.08
CA GLY A 351 -0.45 -7.35 25.26
C GLY A 351 -1.96 -7.25 25.36
N LYS A 352 -2.54 -7.86 26.38
CA LYS A 352 -3.97 -7.78 26.70
C LYS A 352 -4.19 -7.01 27.98
N LEU A 353 -5.27 -6.24 28.04
CA LEU A 353 -5.71 -5.57 29.26
C LEU A 353 -6.87 -6.36 29.87
N GLU A 354 -6.64 -6.96 31.04
CA GLU A 354 -7.66 -7.69 31.80
C GLU A 354 -7.65 -7.23 33.25
N ASN A 355 -8.82 -6.83 33.77
CA ASN A 355 -8.97 -6.37 35.17
C ASN A 355 -7.94 -5.32 35.60
N GLY A 356 -7.61 -4.37 34.71
CA GLY A 356 -6.64 -3.31 34.96
C GLY A 356 -5.17 -3.76 34.95
N LYS A 357 -4.87 -5.00 34.54
CA LYS A 357 -3.51 -5.55 34.42
C LYS A 357 -3.17 -5.89 32.99
N ILE A 358 -1.89 -5.69 32.62
CA ILE A 358 -1.37 -6.07 31.31
C ILE A 358 -0.88 -7.52 31.38
N LEU A 359 -1.47 -8.37 30.57
CA LEU A 359 -1.16 -9.80 30.46
C LEU A 359 -0.67 -10.14 29.04
N ASP A 360 -0.11 -11.34 28.87
CA ASP A 360 0.29 -11.89 27.57
C ASP A 360 1.15 -10.94 26.71
N LEU A 361 2.09 -10.22 27.34
CA LEU A 361 2.98 -9.32 26.61
C LEU A 361 3.89 -10.12 25.66
N GLU A 362 3.75 -9.90 24.37
CA GLU A 362 4.53 -10.58 23.33
C GLU A 362 6.00 -10.14 23.39
N GLU A 363 6.93 -11.10 23.21
CA GLU A 363 8.38 -10.83 23.19
C GLU A 363 8.83 -10.14 21.89
N GLN A 364 8.06 -10.28 20.82
CA GLN A 364 8.33 -9.66 19.53
C GLN A 364 7.24 -8.63 19.21
N PRO A 365 7.58 -7.54 18.49
CA PRO A 365 6.59 -6.61 17.96
C PRO A 365 5.53 -7.33 17.11
N ILE A 366 4.40 -6.70 16.85
CA ILE A 366 3.40 -7.22 15.91
C ILE A 366 3.86 -7.01 14.47
N LYS A 367 3.36 -7.86 13.55
CA LYS A 367 3.53 -7.60 12.12
C LYS A 367 2.80 -6.31 11.71
N PRO A 368 3.31 -5.55 10.73
CA PRO A 368 2.64 -4.37 10.21
C PRO A 368 1.26 -4.71 9.62
N GLY A 369 0.30 -3.80 9.72
CA GLY A 369 -1.07 -3.99 9.23
C GLY A 369 -1.14 -4.12 7.71
N TYR A 370 -0.21 -3.50 6.96
CA TYR A 370 -0.11 -3.66 5.50
C TYR A 370 0.35 -5.06 5.03
N SER A 371 0.66 -5.98 5.93
CA SER A 371 1.19 -7.32 5.59
C SER A 371 0.27 -8.13 4.67
N SER A 372 -1.05 -8.01 4.80
CA SER A 372 -2.02 -8.71 3.95
C SER A 372 -2.00 -8.19 2.51
N THR A 373 -2.02 -6.87 2.34
CA THR A 373 -1.92 -6.21 1.03
C THR A 373 -0.58 -6.52 0.35
N ALA A 374 0.51 -6.55 1.12
CA ALA A 374 1.82 -6.97 0.65
C ALA A 374 1.82 -8.41 0.12
N MET A 375 1.10 -9.33 0.78
CA MET A 375 0.96 -10.71 0.34
C MET A 375 0.18 -10.84 -0.97
N GLU A 376 -0.90 -10.07 -1.15
CA GLU A 376 -1.64 -10.01 -2.40
C GLU A 376 -0.75 -9.54 -3.56
N LEU A 377 -0.02 -8.45 -3.36
CA LEU A 377 0.94 -7.91 -4.34
C LEU A 377 2.01 -8.94 -4.71
N LYS A 378 2.55 -9.66 -3.72
CA LYS A 378 3.51 -10.75 -3.93
C LYS A 378 2.93 -11.89 -4.78
N GLN A 379 1.68 -12.28 -4.54
CA GLN A 379 1.00 -13.29 -5.35
C GLN A 379 0.84 -12.82 -6.79
N LYS A 380 0.39 -11.57 -7.03
CA LYS A 380 0.27 -11.02 -8.39
C LYS A 380 1.60 -10.95 -9.13
N ILE A 381 2.69 -10.56 -8.46
CA ILE A 381 4.03 -10.56 -9.05
C ILE A 381 4.49 -11.99 -9.41
N THR A 382 4.13 -12.98 -8.58
CA THR A 382 4.44 -14.39 -8.84
C THR A 382 3.68 -14.89 -10.08
N LEU A 383 2.38 -14.60 -10.16
CA LEU A 383 1.55 -14.94 -11.32
C LEU A 383 2.08 -14.27 -12.60
N LEU A 384 2.43 -12.99 -12.55
CA LEU A 384 3.02 -12.27 -13.68
C LEU A 384 4.27 -12.99 -14.20
N ARG A 385 5.13 -13.51 -13.31
CA ARG A 385 6.33 -14.27 -13.72
C ARG A 385 5.96 -15.54 -14.47
N GLU A 386 5.04 -16.32 -13.91
CA GLU A 386 4.59 -17.58 -14.51
C GLU A 386 3.98 -17.35 -15.89
N GLU A 387 3.14 -16.31 -16.03
CA GLU A 387 2.54 -15.90 -17.30
C GLU A 387 3.61 -15.47 -18.32
N VAL A 388 4.59 -14.67 -17.91
CA VAL A 388 5.71 -14.25 -18.78
C VAL A 388 6.54 -15.44 -19.26
N ASP A 389 6.90 -16.37 -18.37
CA ASP A 389 7.70 -17.54 -18.75
C ASP A 389 6.93 -18.47 -19.69
N LYS A 390 5.63 -18.67 -19.44
CA LYS A 390 4.75 -19.43 -20.34
C LYS A 390 4.71 -18.84 -21.74
N ILE A 391 4.45 -17.54 -21.86
CA ILE A 391 4.32 -16.85 -23.16
C ILE A 391 5.63 -16.88 -23.95
N LEU A 392 6.77 -16.80 -23.27
CA LEU A 392 8.06 -16.93 -23.95
C LEU A 392 8.32 -18.36 -24.43
N GLY A 393 7.80 -19.37 -23.73
CA GLY A 393 7.71 -20.74 -24.21
C GLY A 393 6.87 -20.83 -25.48
N ASP A 394 5.62 -20.38 -25.42
CA ASP A 394 4.69 -20.40 -26.57
C ASP A 394 5.24 -19.60 -27.77
N GLY A 395 5.93 -18.48 -27.51
CA GLY A 395 6.60 -17.68 -28.54
C GLY A 395 7.77 -18.40 -29.21
N ARG A 396 8.52 -19.23 -28.47
CA ARG A 396 9.58 -20.09 -29.02
C ARG A 396 9.00 -21.21 -29.88
N ASP A 397 7.89 -21.78 -29.45
CA ASP A 397 7.19 -22.81 -30.21
C ASP A 397 6.63 -22.24 -31.51
N LEU A 398 6.04 -21.03 -31.47
CA LEU A 398 5.61 -20.30 -32.66
C LEU A 398 6.75 -20.03 -33.64
N LEU A 399 7.90 -19.55 -33.15
CA LEU A 399 9.10 -19.36 -33.98
C LEU A 399 9.52 -20.66 -34.67
N SER A 400 9.45 -21.80 -33.96
CA SER A 400 9.79 -23.11 -34.49
C SER A 400 8.80 -23.58 -35.56
N ALA A 401 7.49 -23.37 -35.34
CA ALA A 401 6.45 -23.70 -36.31
C ALA A 401 6.55 -22.85 -37.58
N ILE A 402 6.79 -21.55 -37.44
CA ILE A 402 7.06 -20.64 -38.56
C ILE A 402 8.27 -21.12 -39.34
N GLN A 403 9.38 -21.44 -38.66
CA GLN A 403 10.59 -21.92 -39.32
C GLN A 403 10.35 -23.23 -40.09
N ALA A 404 9.60 -24.17 -39.52
CA ALA A 404 9.24 -25.42 -40.19
C ALA A 404 8.39 -25.18 -41.44
N GLU A 405 7.36 -24.35 -41.34
CA GLU A 405 6.46 -24.02 -42.45
C GLU A 405 7.20 -23.34 -43.61
N PHE A 406 8.03 -22.34 -43.31
CA PHE A 406 8.83 -21.65 -44.32
C PHE A 406 9.90 -22.57 -44.95
N SER A 407 10.46 -23.50 -44.19
CA SER A 407 11.38 -24.50 -44.72
C SER A 407 10.67 -25.43 -45.71
N MET A 408 9.43 -25.84 -45.41
CA MET A 408 8.61 -26.61 -46.34
C MET A 408 8.33 -25.84 -47.64
N TYR A 409 8.04 -24.53 -47.56
CA TYR A 409 7.86 -23.70 -48.76
C TYR A 409 9.13 -23.61 -49.61
N ALA A 410 10.30 -23.48 -48.98
CA ALA A 410 11.57 -23.47 -49.70
C ALA A 410 11.80 -24.80 -50.47
N VAL A 411 11.43 -25.94 -49.88
CA VAL A 411 11.47 -27.25 -50.56
C VAL A 411 10.51 -27.29 -51.75
N TRP A 412 9.27 -26.83 -51.60
CA TRP A 412 8.30 -26.78 -52.70
C TRP A 412 8.75 -25.88 -53.86
N LEU A 413 9.37 -24.74 -53.54
CA LEU A 413 9.95 -23.85 -54.55
C LEU A 413 11.11 -24.52 -55.28
N ALA A 414 11.98 -25.24 -54.57
CA ALA A 414 13.09 -25.98 -55.17
C ALA A 414 12.59 -27.10 -56.09
N ILE A 415 11.59 -27.88 -55.69
CA ILE A 415 10.95 -28.91 -56.52
C ILE A 415 10.34 -28.28 -57.78
N SER A 416 9.60 -27.18 -57.64
CA SER A 416 8.98 -26.49 -58.79
C SER A 416 10.03 -25.95 -59.76
N ALA A 417 11.11 -25.35 -59.26
CA ALA A 417 12.22 -24.86 -60.07
C ALA A 417 12.92 -25.99 -60.83
N LEU A 418 13.12 -27.15 -60.19
CA LEU A 418 13.68 -28.35 -60.81
C LEU A 418 12.78 -28.85 -61.95
N LEU A 419 11.47 -28.95 -61.74
CA LEU A 419 10.52 -29.37 -62.77
C LEU A 419 10.48 -28.41 -63.97
N VAL A 420 10.53 -27.10 -63.72
CA VAL A 420 10.64 -26.08 -64.78
C VAL A 420 11.96 -26.22 -65.54
N SER A 421 13.07 -26.43 -64.83
CA SER A 421 14.37 -26.64 -65.46
C SER A 421 14.39 -27.90 -66.35
N ILE A 422 13.81 -29.01 -65.88
CA ILE A 422 13.70 -30.26 -66.63
C ILE A 422 12.82 -30.09 -67.88
N THR A 423 11.67 -29.41 -67.75
CA THR A 423 10.77 -29.18 -68.89
C THR A 423 11.39 -28.26 -69.94
N ILE A 424 12.10 -27.20 -69.54
CA ILE A 424 12.86 -26.35 -70.46
C ILE A 424 13.97 -27.14 -71.16
N GLY A 425 14.71 -27.97 -70.40
CA GLY A 425 15.75 -28.83 -70.96
C GLY A 425 15.22 -29.84 -71.98
N LEU A 426 14.12 -30.52 -71.66
CA LEU A 426 13.44 -31.44 -72.58
C LEU A 426 12.93 -30.73 -73.83
N ALA A 427 12.33 -29.55 -73.69
CA ALA A 427 11.87 -28.77 -74.83
C ALA A 427 13.04 -28.33 -75.74
N ALA A 428 14.18 -27.95 -75.15
CA ALA A 428 15.39 -27.61 -75.89
C ALA A 428 15.98 -28.81 -76.65
N VAL A 429 15.93 -30.01 -76.08
CA VAL A 429 16.39 -31.25 -76.74
C VAL A 429 15.45 -31.69 -77.85
N ILE A 430 14.13 -31.50 -77.71
CA ILE A 430 13.15 -31.82 -78.75
C ILE A 430 13.22 -30.82 -79.93
N ALA A 431 13.61 -29.57 -79.66
CA ALA A 431 13.72 -28.53 -80.68
C ALA A 431 15.07 -28.53 -81.44
N ALA A 432 16.08 -29.23 -80.93
CA ALA A 432 17.37 -29.47 -81.57
C ALA A 432 17.33 -30.77 -82.41
#